data_AF-A0A7C5K4B3-F1
#
_entry.id   AF-A0A7C5K4B3-F1
#
_cell.length_a   1.000
_cell.length_b   1.000
_cell.length_c   1.000
_cell.angle_alpha   90.00
_cell.angle_beta   90.00
_cell.angle_gamma   90.00
#
_symmetry.space_group_name_H-M   'P 1'
#
loop_
_entity.id
_entity.type
_entity.pdbx_description
1 polymer ?
#
loop_
_entity_poly.entity_id
_entity_poly.type
_entity_poly.pdbx_seq_one_letter_code
_entity_poly.pdbx_strand_id
1 'polypeptide(L)'
;MAGDMEYFEWIPSKKELEKLAGEEFIIKLRQIPDENESDRLEGIFNAHFFFELPFVPNDDEFESFRSIPHAIEGVDVFLDHQLTDGELRQLITMQRFVVDYNLHVHVLITYVPGYEERRKVKGLRFLPQYNFLLSAVPNFEVRGDLQKIVPPPNILLLLDHVPNEDEFVQCKRIRPIPHLGIMLDHFLVEDEYLRLRDEVGYANTIVYFNLGRDLKNDEIEYMKHSGVLFTTVTDRDEVVLDLLSR
;
A
#
# COMPACT_ATOMS: atom_id res chain seq x y z
N MET A 1 -1.85 18.25 -12.32
CA MET A 1 -3.03 17.37 -12.50
C MET A 1 -2.47 15.98 -12.28
N ALA A 2 -2.79 15.34 -11.16
CA ALA A 2 -2.47 13.93 -10.99
C ALA A 2 -3.43 13.18 -11.91
N GLY A 3 -2.90 12.58 -12.97
CA GLY A 3 -3.69 11.63 -13.75
C GLY A 3 -3.88 10.38 -12.90
N ASP A 4 -5.07 9.80 -12.95
CA ASP A 4 -5.34 8.52 -12.31
C ASP A 4 -4.38 7.48 -12.89
N MET A 5 -3.59 6.83 -12.03
CA MET A 5 -2.60 5.82 -12.45
C MET A 5 -3.35 4.59 -12.98
N GLU A 6 -3.10 4.18 -14.22
CA GLU A 6 -3.79 3.02 -14.81
C GLU A 6 -3.36 1.71 -14.14
N TYR A 7 -4.31 0.79 -13.95
CA TYR A 7 -4.12 -0.49 -13.25
C TYR A 7 -4.51 -1.68 -14.13
N PHE A 8 -3.64 -2.69 -14.18
CA PHE A 8 -3.85 -3.93 -14.93
C PHE A 8 -3.66 -5.17 -14.05
N GLU A 9 -4.57 -6.14 -14.18
CA GLU A 9 -4.42 -7.47 -13.55
C GLU A 9 -3.79 -8.52 -14.48
N TRP A 10 -3.29 -8.07 -15.64
CA TRP A 10 -2.66 -8.87 -16.68
C TRP A 10 -1.57 -8.04 -17.36
N ILE A 11 -0.66 -8.70 -18.09
CA ILE A 11 0.34 -7.98 -18.89
C ILE A 11 -0.36 -7.34 -20.11
N PRO A 12 -0.40 -6.00 -20.22
CA PRO A 12 -1.11 -5.33 -21.29
C PRO A 12 -0.52 -5.70 -22.66
N SER A 13 -1.35 -5.62 -23.69
CA SER A 13 -0.88 -5.78 -25.07
C SER A 13 0.06 -4.63 -25.45
N LYS A 14 0.93 -4.85 -26.44
CA LYS A 14 1.84 -3.81 -26.94
C LYS A 14 1.11 -2.50 -27.30
N LYS A 15 -0.10 -2.61 -27.86
CA LYS A 15 -0.94 -1.46 -28.23
C LYS A 15 -1.47 -0.69 -27.02
N GLU A 16 -1.70 -1.36 -25.89
CA GLU A 16 -2.11 -0.71 -24.64
C GLU A 16 -0.90 -0.01 -24.00
N LEU A 17 0.25 -0.68 -23.97
CA LEU A 17 1.51 -0.10 -23.48
C LEU A 17 1.93 1.16 -24.27
N GLU A 18 1.74 1.17 -25.59
CA GLU A 18 2.01 2.35 -26.43
C GLU A 18 1.14 3.56 -26.07
N LYS A 19 -0.06 3.36 -25.50
CA LYS A 19 -0.93 4.46 -25.06
C LYS A 19 -0.48 5.07 -23.73
N LEU A 20 0.21 4.27 -22.90
CA LEU A 20 0.73 4.65 -21.59
C LEU A 20 2.13 5.27 -21.67
N ALA A 21 2.64 5.50 -22.88
CA ALA A 21 3.97 6.02 -23.08
C ALA A 21 4.14 7.41 -22.43
N GLY A 22 4.96 7.48 -21.38
CA GLY A 22 5.21 8.71 -20.62
C GLY A 22 4.33 8.88 -19.38
N GLU A 23 3.43 7.93 -19.09
CA GLU A 23 2.63 7.87 -17.87
C GLU A 23 3.12 6.72 -16.98
N GLU A 24 2.95 6.84 -15.67
CA GLU A 24 3.19 5.76 -14.71
C GLU A 24 1.94 4.88 -14.61
N PHE A 25 2.12 3.57 -14.47
CA PHE A 25 1.02 2.62 -14.36
C PHE A 25 1.42 1.38 -13.55
N ILE A 26 0.42 0.63 -13.10
CA ILE A 26 0.57 -0.55 -12.24
C ILE A 26 0.15 -1.82 -12.98
N ILE A 27 0.98 -2.86 -12.91
CA ILE A 27 0.63 -4.22 -13.32
C ILE A 27 0.68 -5.14 -12.10
N LYS A 28 -0.45 -5.71 -11.71
CA LYS A 28 -0.55 -6.77 -10.70
C LYS A 28 -0.52 -8.15 -11.35
N LEU A 29 0.55 -8.88 -11.13
CA LEU A 29 0.78 -10.23 -11.65
C LEU A 29 0.31 -11.28 -10.63
N ARG A 30 -0.72 -12.03 -11.02
CA ARG A 30 -1.27 -13.19 -10.27
C ARG A 30 -0.78 -14.54 -10.78
N GLN A 31 0.18 -14.53 -11.70
CA GLN A 31 0.84 -15.72 -12.25
C GLN A 31 2.21 -15.31 -12.77
N ILE A 32 3.13 -16.25 -12.89
CA ILE A 32 4.43 -16.02 -13.52
C ILE A 32 4.19 -15.83 -15.03
N PRO A 33 4.58 -14.68 -15.61
CA PRO A 33 4.54 -14.43 -17.05
C PRO A 33 5.20 -15.53 -17.87
N ASP A 34 4.61 -15.92 -19.00
CA ASP A 34 5.30 -16.78 -19.97
C ASP A 34 6.37 -16.03 -20.78
N GLU A 35 7.15 -16.73 -21.61
CA GLU A 35 8.25 -16.14 -22.40
C GLU A 35 7.74 -15.00 -23.32
N ASN A 36 6.56 -15.15 -23.96
CA ASN A 36 6.00 -14.12 -24.82
C ASN A 36 5.48 -12.92 -24.01
N GLU A 37 4.97 -13.15 -22.81
CA GLU A 37 4.55 -12.06 -21.92
C GLU A 37 5.75 -11.29 -21.37
N SER A 38 6.82 -11.99 -21.04
CA SER A 38 8.08 -11.42 -20.56
C SER A 38 8.74 -10.54 -21.63
N ASP A 39 8.78 -10.99 -22.89
CA ASP A 39 9.31 -10.22 -24.02
C ASP A 39 8.54 -8.90 -24.24
N ARG A 40 7.25 -8.84 -23.87
CA ARG A 40 6.47 -7.60 -23.96
C ARG A 40 6.86 -6.59 -22.89
N LEU A 41 7.36 -7.05 -21.74
CA LEU A 41 7.77 -6.20 -20.63
C LEU A 41 9.16 -5.58 -20.85
N GLU A 42 9.95 -6.12 -21.77
CA GLU A 42 11.27 -5.62 -22.11
C GLU A 42 11.20 -4.17 -22.63
N GLY A 43 11.84 -3.23 -21.92
CA GLY A 43 11.91 -1.81 -22.30
C GLY A 43 10.75 -0.91 -21.84
N ILE A 44 9.88 -1.37 -20.94
CA ILE A 44 8.78 -0.55 -20.38
C ILE A 44 9.22 0.20 -19.13
N PHE A 45 9.87 1.36 -19.22
CA PHE A 45 10.50 2.00 -18.04
C PHE A 45 9.56 2.67 -17.01
N ASN A 46 8.24 2.63 -17.20
CA ASN A 46 7.27 3.38 -16.36
C ASN A 46 6.24 2.49 -15.64
N ALA A 47 6.48 1.17 -15.55
CA ALA A 47 5.54 0.21 -14.97
C ALA A 47 5.98 -0.25 -13.57
N HIS A 48 5.06 -0.17 -12.59
CA HIS A 48 5.23 -0.78 -11.27
C HIS A 48 4.63 -2.20 -11.27
N PHE A 49 5.42 -3.20 -10.90
CA PHE A 49 5.01 -4.61 -10.91
C PHE A 49 4.71 -5.12 -9.50
N PHE A 50 3.50 -5.64 -9.29
CA PHE A 50 3.04 -6.19 -8.01
C PHE A 50 2.92 -7.72 -8.13
N PHE A 51 3.53 -8.47 -7.22
CA PHE A 51 3.47 -9.93 -7.21
C PHE A 51 2.86 -10.44 -5.91
N GLU A 52 1.77 -11.18 -6.00
CA GLU A 52 1.31 -11.94 -4.83
C GLU A 52 2.35 -13.02 -4.47
N LEU A 53 2.65 -13.20 -3.18
CA LEU A 53 3.77 -14.02 -2.70
C LEU A 53 3.85 -15.45 -3.28
N PRO A 54 2.73 -16.17 -3.48
CA PRO A 54 2.73 -17.48 -4.14
C PRO A 54 3.17 -17.46 -5.61
N PHE A 55 3.13 -16.30 -6.26
CA PHE A 55 3.44 -16.10 -7.67
C PHE A 55 4.73 -15.30 -7.88
N VAL A 56 5.49 -15.06 -6.82
CA VAL A 56 6.82 -14.47 -6.97
C VAL A 56 7.75 -15.55 -7.52
N PRO A 57 8.36 -15.35 -8.70
CA PRO A 57 9.23 -16.35 -9.30
C PRO A 57 10.44 -16.65 -8.41
N ASN A 58 10.91 -17.89 -8.46
CA ASN A 58 12.17 -18.29 -7.83
C ASN A 58 13.39 -17.87 -8.67
N ASP A 59 14.61 -18.07 -8.16
CA ASP A 59 15.86 -17.71 -8.86
C ASP A 59 15.90 -18.22 -10.31
N ASP A 60 15.57 -19.50 -10.54
CA ASP A 60 15.64 -20.15 -11.87
C ASP A 60 14.54 -19.62 -12.83
N GLU A 61 13.35 -19.35 -12.30
CA GLU A 61 12.24 -18.76 -13.06
C GLU A 61 12.54 -17.32 -13.45
N PHE A 62 13.27 -16.58 -12.61
CA PHE A 62 13.68 -15.22 -12.92
C PHE A 62 14.79 -15.13 -13.96
N GLU A 63 15.76 -16.06 -13.99
CA GLU A 63 16.75 -16.12 -15.07
C GLU A 63 16.12 -16.28 -16.47
N SER A 64 14.87 -16.77 -16.51
CA SER A 64 14.10 -16.91 -17.75
C SER A 64 13.57 -15.57 -18.30
N PHE A 65 13.44 -14.54 -17.46
CA PHE A 65 13.26 -13.16 -17.92
C PHE A 65 14.62 -12.69 -18.46
N ARG A 66 14.80 -12.68 -19.79
CA ARG A 66 16.08 -12.51 -20.51
C ARG A 66 16.78 -11.15 -20.32
N SER A 67 17.08 -10.77 -19.08
CA SER A 67 17.14 -9.43 -18.51
C SER A 67 15.81 -9.07 -17.88
N ILE A 68 15.81 -8.90 -16.55
CA ILE A 68 14.74 -8.17 -15.89
C ILE A 68 14.65 -6.84 -16.62
N PRO A 69 13.47 -6.46 -17.12
CA PRO A 69 13.29 -5.13 -17.65
C PRO A 69 13.83 -4.15 -16.61
N HIS A 70 14.71 -3.24 -16.99
CA HIS A 70 15.22 -2.17 -16.09
C HIS A 70 14.12 -1.32 -15.41
N ALA A 71 12.87 -1.58 -15.78
CA ALA A 71 11.63 -1.09 -15.25
C ALA A 71 11.15 -1.71 -13.93
N ILE A 72 11.57 -2.94 -13.62
CA ILE A 72 11.13 -3.57 -12.37
C ILE A 72 11.96 -2.96 -11.25
N GLU A 73 11.39 -1.97 -10.57
CA GLU A 73 12.05 -1.29 -9.45
C GLU A 73 11.80 -2.01 -8.12
N GLY A 74 10.75 -2.84 -8.04
CA GLY A 74 10.41 -3.54 -6.81
C GLY A 74 9.41 -4.69 -6.92
N VAL A 75 9.15 -5.31 -5.78
CA VAL A 75 8.22 -6.41 -5.56
C VAL A 75 7.33 -6.06 -4.37
N ASP A 76 6.04 -5.88 -4.62
CA ASP A 76 5.03 -5.70 -3.59
C ASP A 76 4.40 -7.02 -3.16
N VAL A 77 4.49 -7.33 -1.87
CA VAL A 77 3.96 -8.53 -1.23
C VAL A 77 2.79 -8.15 -0.33
N PHE A 78 1.68 -8.88 -0.41
CA PHE A 78 0.56 -8.73 0.52
C PHE A 78 0.51 -9.87 1.55
N LEU A 79 0.41 -9.55 2.83
CA LEU A 79 0.28 -10.49 3.96
C LEU A 79 -0.87 -10.06 4.89
N ASP A 80 -1.96 -10.82 4.88
CA ASP A 80 -3.09 -10.61 5.77
C ASP A 80 -3.10 -11.53 7.01
N HIS A 81 -2.09 -12.38 7.14
CA HIS A 81 -1.96 -13.38 8.19
C HIS A 81 -0.49 -13.58 8.58
N GLN A 82 -0.26 -14.16 9.76
CA GLN A 82 1.08 -14.44 10.28
C GLN A 82 1.92 -15.22 9.27
N LEU A 83 3.14 -14.72 9.02
CA LEU A 83 4.06 -15.28 8.03
C LEU A 83 4.30 -16.77 8.30
N THR A 84 3.88 -17.59 7.34
CA THR A 84 4.06 -19.04 7.41
C THR A 84 5.50 -19.42 7.09
N ASP A 85 5.91 -20.64 7.48
CA ASP A 85 7.26 -21.12 7.16
C ASP A 85 7.47 -21.34 5.65
N GLY A 86 6.38 -21.55 4.88
CA GLY A 86 6.45 -21.66 3.43
C GLY A 86 6.72 -20.31 2.76
N GLU A 87 5.99 -19.28 3.18
CA GLU A 87 6.18 -17.91 2.69
C GLU A 87 7.54 -17.34 3.10
N LEU A 88 8.00 -17.64 4.32
CA LEU A 88 9.36 -17.31 4.73
C LEU A 88 10.41 -17.96 3.84
N ARG A 89 10.22 -19.23 3.44
CA ARG A 89 11.14 -19.88 2.49
C ARG A 89 11.12 -19.18 1.14
N GLN A 90 9.96 -18.76 0.65
CA GLN A 90 9.84 -18.01 -0.60
C GLN A 90 10.60 -16.69 -0.53
N LEU A 91 10.43 -15.93 0.55
CA LEU A 91 11.19 -14.70 0.79
C LEU A 91 12.71 -14.96 0.88
N ILE A 92 13.12 -16.11 1.43
CA ILE A 92 14.53 -16.52 1.48
C ILE A 92 15.06 -16.86 0.08
N THR A 93 14.32 -17.60 -0.73
CA THR A 93 14.74 -17.98 -2.08
C THR A 93 14.89 -16.76 -2.97
N MET A 94 14.03 -15.75 -2.82
CA MET A 94 14.14 -14.50 -3.56
C MET A 94 15.32 -13.60 -3.12
N GLN A 95 16.04 -13.90 -2.04
CA GLN A 95 17.07 -12.99 -1.53
C GLN A 95 18.18 -12.71 -2.54
N ARG A 96 18.61 -13.74 -3.30
CA ARG A 96 19.66 -13.57 -4.30
C ARG A 96 19.16 -12.66 -5.40
N PHE A 97 17.98 -12.97 -5.93
CA PHE A 97 17.27 -12.13 -6.87
C PHE A 97 17.15 -10.65 -6.44
N VAL A 98 16.59 -10.38 -5.26
CA VAL A 98 16.42 -9.00 -4.77
C VAL A 98 17.76 -8.26 -4.66
N VAL A 99 18.82 -8.95 -4.22
CA VAL A 99 20.15 -8.35 -4.03
C VAL A 99 20.89 -8.16 -5.36
N ASP A 100 20.88 -9.16 -6.23
CA ASP A 100 21.64 -9.17 -7.49
C ASP A 100 21.08 -8.13 -8.48
N TYR A 101 19.78 -7.82 -8.38
CA TYR A 101 19.09 -6.86 -9.24
C TYR A 101 18.68 -5.56 -8.54
N ASN A 102 19.07 -5.39 -7.27
CA ASN A 102 18.82 -4.17 -6.48
C ASN A 102 17.33 -3.75 -6.46
N LEU A 103 16.44 -4.70 -6.22
CA LEU A 103 15.00 -4.48 -6.18
C LEU A 103 14.54 -3.99 -4.80
N HIS A 104 13.56 -3.10 -4.78
CA HIS A 104 12.83 -2.74 -3.56
C HIS A 104 11.79 -3.81 -3.24
N VAL A 105 11.69 -4.26 -1.98
CA VAL A 105 10.61 -5.17 -1.58
C VAL A 105 9.70 -4.42 -0.64
N HIS A 106 8.46 -4.22 -1.06
CA HIS A 106 7.41 -3.63 -0.24
C HIS A 106 6.53 -4.75 0.29
N VAL A 107 6.20 -4.71 1.58
CA VAL A 107 5.34 -5.72 2.21
C VAL A 107 4.17 -5.02 2.85
N LEU A 108 3.00 -5.13 2.25
CA LEU A 108 1.73 -4.67 2.79
C LEU A 108 1.19 -5.69 3.78
N ILE A 109 1.13 -5.33 5.06
CA ILE A 109 0.70 -6.21 6.15
C ILE A 109 -0.50 -5.62 6.87
N THR A 110 -1.53 -6.43 7.14
CA THR A 110 -2.73 -5.96 7.88
C THR A 110 -2.69 -6.23 9.40
N TYR A 111 -1.59 -6.80 9.89
CA TYR A 111 -1.31 -7.07 11.30
C TYR A 111 0.12 -6.64 11.66
N VAL A 112 0.42 -6.49 12.94
CA VAL A 112 1.79 -6.17 13.40
C VAL A 112 2.47 -7.46 13.88
N PRO A 113 3.60 -7.88 13.29
CA PRO A 113 4.25 -9.14 13.62
C PRO A 113 4.85 -9.06 15.02
N GLY A 114 4.65 -10.11 15.82
CA GLY A 114 5.17 -10.21 17.19
C GLY A 114 6.66 -10.56 17.26
N TYR A 115 7.20 -10.75 18.47
CA TYR A 115 8.63 -11.02 18.67
C TYR A 115 9.15 -12.25 17.90
N GLU A 116 8.44 -13.38 17.96
CA GLU A 116 8.90 -14.63 17.33
C GLU A 116 8.95 -14.50 15.81
N GLU A 117 7.94 -13.86 15.22
CA GLU A 117 7.88 -13.63 13.77
C GLU A 117 8.95 -12.63 13.31
N ARG A 118 9.12 -11.51 14.03
CA ARG A 118 10.22 -10.57 13.80
C ARG A 118 11.58 -11.27 13.86
N ARG A 119 11.75 -12.28 14.74
CA ARG A 119 13.00 -13.06 14.82
C ARG A 119 13.21 -13.92 13.58
N LYS A 120 12.15 -14.47 12.99
CA LYS A 120 12.24 -15.28 11.76
C LYS A 120 12.72 -14.44 10.57
N VAL A 121 12.19 -13.23 10.40
CA VAL A 121 12.53 -12.35 9.27
C VAL A 121 13.88 -11.64 9.40
N LYS A 122 14.49 -11.58 10.59
CA LYS A 122 15.84 -11.03 10.80
C LYS A 122 16.94 -11.73 9.99
N GLY A 123 16.69 -12.95 9.50
CA GLY A 123 17.62 -13.69 8.66
C GLY A 123 17.61 -13.27 7.19
N LEU A 124 16.72 -12.35 6.77
CA LEU A 124 16.68 -11.86 5.41
C LEU A 124 17.91 -10.98 5.11
N ARG A 125 18.54 -11.19 3.95
CA ARG A 125 19.70 -10.41 3.48
C ARG A 125 19.33 -9.03 2.94
N PHE A 126 18.06 -8.81 2.63
CA PHE A 126 17.50 -7.52 2.26
C PHE A 126 16.57 -7.02 3.36
N LEU A 127 16.34 -5.71 3.37
CA LEU A 127 15.44 -5.06 4.32
C LEU A 127 14.15 -4.65 3.59
N PRO A 128 13.05 -5.41 3.74
CA PRO A 128 11.77 -5.02 3.15
C PRO A 128 11.27 -3.70 3.76
N GLN A 129 10.63 -2.89 2.92
CA GLN A 129 9.85 -1.73 3.35
C GLN A 129 8.44 -2.22 3.73
N TYR A 130 8.10 -2.09 5.01
CA TYR A 130 6.79 -2.53 5.49
C TYR A 130 5.77 -1.40 5.39
N ASN A 131 4.61 -1.68 4.80
CA ASN A 131 3.41 -0.87 4.84
C ASN A 131 2.40 -1.58 5.75
N PHE A 132 2.11 -1.04 6.94
CA PHE A 132 1.09 -1.62 7.82
C PHE A 132 -0.26 -0.97 7.58
N LEU A 133 -1.22 -1.69 7.02
CA LEU A 133 -2.60 -1.24 6.85
C LEU A 133 -3.46 -1.75 8.01
N LEU A 134 -3.65 -0.91 9.02
CA LEU A 134 -4.36 -1.28 10.24
C LEU A 134 -5.78 -0.70 10.23
N SER A 135 -6.77 -1.54 10.51
CA SER A 135 -8.19 -1.16 10.55
C SER A 135 -8.64 -0.59 11.90
N ALA A 136 -7.75 -0.53 12.88
CA ALA A 136 -8.04 -0.03 14.21
C ALA A 136 -6.81 0.67 14.80
N VAL A 137 -7.04 1.60 15.74
CA VAL A 137 -5.97 2.34 16.41
C VAL A 137 -5.13 1.39 17.28
N PRO A 138 -3.82 1.27 17.03
CA PRO A 138 -2.91 0.41 17.80
C PRO A 138 -2.96 0.67 19.30
N ASN A 139 -3.13 -0.41 20.07
CA ASN A 139 -3.01 -0.39 21.53
C ASN A 139 -1.53 -0.27 21.97
N PHE A 140 -1.30 -0.23 23.29
CA PHE A 140 0.05 -0.06 23.85
C PHE A 140 1.05 -1.13 23.39
N GLU A 141 0.63 -2.40 23.35
CA GLU A 141 1.50 -3.53 22.97
C GLU A 141 1.86 -3.46 21.49
N VAL A 142 0.86 -3.27 20.62
CA VAL A 142 1.04 -3.16 19.17
C VAL A 142 1.96 -1.99 18.81
N ARG A 143 1.81 -0.84 19.48
CA ARG A 143 2.73 0.30 19.31
C ARG A 143 4.16 -0.02 19.72
N GLY A 144 4.33 -0.72 20.84
CA GLY A 144 5.64 -1.17 21.29
C GLY A 144 6.30 -2.11 20.29
N ASP A 145 5.51 -2.89 19.56
CA ASP A 145 5.99 -3.80 18.53
C ASP A 145 6.29 -3.12 17.19
N LEU A 146 5.47 -2.14 16.77
CA LEU A 146 5.76 -1.27 15.62
C LEU A 146 7.12 -0.57 15.75
N GLN A 147 7.45 -0.07 16.94
CA GLN A 147 8.74 0.59 17.22
C GLN A 147 9.96 -0.34 17.10
N LYS A 148 9.76 -1.66 17.07
CA LYS A 148 10.84 -2.65 16.95
C LYS A 148 11.06 -3.09 15.51
N ILE A 149 10.24 -2.64 14.56
CA ILE A 149 10.41 -2.93 13.13
C ILE A 149 11.54 -2.06 12.56
N VAL A 150 12.43 -2.70 11.81
CA VAL A 150 13.59 -2.04 11.17
C VAL A 150 13.65 -2.50 9.71
N PRO A 151 13.69 -1.58 8.73
CA PRO A 151 13.63 -0.12 8.86
C PRO A 151 12.28 0.37 9.42
N PRO A 152 12.18 1.63 9.91
CA PRO A 152 10.91 2.18 10.37
C PRO A 152 9.83 2.00 9.29
N PRO A 153 8.66 1.42 9.63
CA PRO A 153 7.66 1.06 8.63
C PRO A 153 6.82 2.27 8.24
N ASN A 154 6.20 2.24 7.07
CA ASN A 154 5.05 3.10 6.80
C ASN A 154 3.82 2.55 7.52
N ILE A 155 3.03 3.41 8.16
CA ILE A 155 1.85 3.00 8.94
C ILE A 155 0.65 3.71 8.36
N LEU A 156 -0.28 2.93 7.83
CA LEU A 156 -1.55 3.36 7.27
C LEU A 156 -2.67 2.92 8.22
N LEU A 157 -3.45 3.87 8.72
CA LEU A 157 -4.64 3.59 9.51
C LEU A 157 -5.86 3.83 8.65
N LEU A 158 -6.68 2.80 8.42
CA LEU A 158 -7.93 2.92 7.67
C LEU A 158 -9.12 2.61 8.59
N LEU A 159 -9.70 3.66 9.17
CA LEU A 159 -10.81 3.57 10.10
C LEU A 159 -12.14 3.75 9.39
N ASP A 160 -13.18 3.11 9.90
CA ASP A 160 -14.57 3.21 9.45
C ASP A 160 -15.38 4.26 10.24
N HIS A 161 -14.71 5.03 11.09
CA HIS A 161 -15.30 6.04 11.96
C HIS A 161 -14.31 7.18 12.21
N VAL A 162 -14.84 8.33 12.61
CA VAL A 162 -14.02 9.43 13.12
C VAL A 162 -13.51 9.06 14.52
N PRO A 163 -12.18 9.05 14.76
CA PRO A 163 -11.63 8.74 16.07
C PRO A 163 -12.24 9.59 17.18
N ASN A 164 -12.42 9.00 18.35
CA ASN A 164 -12.71 9.77 19.55
C ASN A 164 -11.43 10.44 20.12
N GLU A 165 -11.59 11.26 21.16
CA GLU A 165 -10.46 11.99 21.78
C GLU A 165 -9.33 11.06 22.25
N ASP A 166 -9.67 9.94 22.90
CA ASP A 166 -8.68 8.97 23.38
C ASP A 166 -7.93 8.30 22.22
N GLU A 167 -8.64 7.96 21.15
CA GLU A 167 -8.08 7.38 19.92
C GLU A 167 -7.18 8.36 19.18
N PHE A 168 -7.55 9.64 19.07
CA PHE A 168 -6.66 10.68 18.54
C PHE A 168 -5.38 10.79 19.36
N VAL A 169 -5.50 10.78 20.70
CA VAL A 169 -4.32 10.77 21.59
C VAL A 169 -3.46 9.52 21.34
N GLN A 170 -4.05 8.34 21.13
CA GLN A 170 -3.29 7.13 20.80
C GLN A 170 -2.63 7.25 19.41
N CYS A 171 -3.33 7.75 18.39
CA CYS A 171 -2.77 7.96 17.05
C CYS A 171 -1.54 8.87 17.09
N LYS A 172 -1.63 9.98 17.84
CA LYS A 172 -0.53 10.94 18.07
C LYS A 172 0.69 10.33 18.78
N ARG A 173 0.55 9.15 19.39
CA ARG A 173 1.65 8.41 20.08
C ARG A 173 2.32 7.35 19.20
N ILE A 174 1.74 7.01 18.04
CA ILE A 174 2.31 6.04 17.12
C ILE A 174 3.55 6.65 16.44
N ARG A 175 4.62 5.86 16.31
CA ARG A 175 5.87 6.29 15.67
C ARG A 175 6.32 5.21 14.68
N PRO A 176 6.59 5.55 13.40
CA PRO A 176 6.39 6.87 12.77
C PRO A 176 4.93 7.33 12.77
N ILE A 177 4.69 8.62 12.48
CA ILE A 177 3.33 9.18 12.47
C ILE A 177 2.55 8.51 11.34
N PRO A 178 1.37 7.93 11.61
CA PRO A 178 0.61 7.22 10.59
C PRO A 178 -0.04 8.16 9.58
N HIS A 179 -0.26 7.68 8.37
CA HIS A 179 -1.25 8.23 7.44
C HIS A 179 -2.62 7.67 7.80
N LEU A 180 -3.60 8.54 8.04
CA LEU A 180 -4.93 8.20 8.51
C LEU A 180 -5.95 8.38 7.38
N GLY A 181 -6.48 7.28 6.88
CA GLY A 181 -7.71 7.24 6.09
C GLY A 181 -8.92 7.03 6.98
N ILE A 182 -9.97 7.81 6.77
CA ILE A 182 -11.27 7.62 7.42
C ILE A 182 -12.31 7.37 6.33
N MET A 183 -12.84 6.17 6.25
CA MET A 183 -13.85 5.77 5.26
C MET A 183 -15.23 5.83 5.89
N LEU A 184 -16.13 6.63 5.31
CA LEU A 184 -17.47 6.86 5.82
C LEU A 184 -18.51 6.55 4.75
N ASP A 185 -19.60 5.92 5.17
CA ASP A 185 -20.78 5.64 4.36
C ASP A 185 -21.85 6.75 4.45
N HIS A 186 -21.53 7.83 5.16
CA HIS A 186 -22.41 8.98 5.39
C HIS A 186 -21.62 10.29 5.34
N PHE A 187 -22.34 11.39 5.17
CA PHE A 187 -21.79 12.73 5.32
C PHE A 187 -21.76 13.10 6.80
N LEU A 188 -20.67 13.71 7.26
CA LEU A 188 -20.49 14.02 8.67
C LEU A 188 -21.44 15.15 9.12
N VAL A 189 -21.65 15.24 10.43
CA VAL A 189 -22.36 16.39 11.03
C VAL A 189 -21.35 17.47 11.49
N GLU A 190 -21.83 18.70 11.68
CA GLU A 190 -21.00 19.88 11.99
C GLU A 190 -19.97 19.63 13.12
N ASP A 191 -20.38 18.97 14.20
CA ASP A 191 -19.49 18.68 15.33
C ASP A 191 -18.32 17.75 14.96
N GLU A 192 -18.55 16.75 14.10
CA GLU A 192 -17.51 15.81 13.67
C GLU A 192 -16.49 16.51 12.75
N TYR A 193 -16.97 17.46 11.94
CA TYR A 193 -16.11 18.29 11.10
C TYR A 193 -15.21 19.20 11.90
N LEU A 194 -15.76 19.90 12.89
CA LEU A 194 -14.98 20.78 13.76
C LEU A 194 -13.90 19.97 14.49
N ARG A 195 -14.26 18.78 14.99
CA ARG A 195 -13.31 17.87 15.63
C ARG A 195 -12.20 17.42 14.68
N LEU A 196 -12.54 17.00 13.46
CA LEU A 196 -11.53 16.64 12.46
C LEU A 196 -10.62 17.82 12.14
N ARG A 197 -11.16 19.02 11.89
CA ARG A 197 -10.34 20.20 11.60
C ARG A 197 -9.37 20.52 12.74
N ASP A 198 -9.84 20.50 13.97
CA ASP A 198 -9.09 20.99 15.13
C ASP A 198 -8.03 19.99 15.62
N GLU A 199 -8.26 18.68 15.50
CA GLU A 199 -7.35 17.65 16.02
C GLU A 199 -6.30 17.14 15.03
N VAL A 200 -6.57 17.23 13.72
CA VAL A 200 -5.94 16.37 12.71
C VAL A 200 -4.68 16.93 12.07
N GLY A 201 -4.44 18.25 12.07
CA GLY A 201 -3.18 18.79 11.54
C GLY A 201 -2.87 18.36 10.09
N TYR A 202 -3.75 18.74 9.16
CA TYR A 202 -3.65 18.92 7.69
C TYR A 202 -2.89 17.95 6.76
N ALA A 203 -1.77 17.33 7.12
CA ALA A 203 -0.90 16.67 6.13
C ALA A 203 -1.12 15.15 6.00
N ASN A 204 -1.50 14.46 7.08
CA ASN A 204 -1.46 13.00 7.13
C ASN A 204 -2.86 12.36 7.26
N THR A 205 -3.94 13.07 6.91
CA THR A 205 -5.30 12.51 7.05
C THR A 205 -6.18 12.88 5.87
N ILE A 206 -6.97 11.91 5.43
CA ILE A 206 -7.95 12.06 4.37
C ILE A 206 -9.25 11.32 4.72
N VAL A 207 -10.37 11.95 4.38
CA VAL A 207 -11.71 11.38 4.52
C VAL A 207 -12.18 10.85 3.17
N TYR A 208 -12.53 9.57 3.12
CA TYR A 208 -13.09 8.88 1.96
C TYR A 208 -14.58 8.69 2.14
N PHE A 209 -15.38 9.18 1.19
CA PHE A 209 -16.83 9.04 1.21
C PHE A 209 -17.27 7.93 0.24
N ASN A 210 -17.79 6.82 0.78
CA ASN A 210 -18.44 5.77 0.01
C ASN A 210 -19.97 5.91 0.13
N LEU A 211 -20.54 6.87 -0.59
CA LEU A 211 -21.97 7.20 -0.49
C LEU A 211 -22.82 6.48 -1.53
N GLY A 212 -22.22 5.73 -2.47
CA GLY A 212 -22.91 5.22 -3.66
C GLY A 212 -23.45 6.31 -4.59
N ARG A 213 -22.98 7.57 -4.43
CA ARG A 213 -23.34 8.74 -5.22
C ARG A 213 -22.22 9.78 -5.15
N ASP A 214 -22.22 10.70 -6.11
CA ASP A 214 -21.37 11.88 -6.05
C ASP A 214 -21.81 12.84 -4.92
N LEU A 215 -20.84 13.60 -4.41
CA LEU A 215 -21.11 14.72 -3.51
C LEU A 215 -21.82 15.85 -4.25
N LYS A 216 -22.77 16.48 -3.58
CA LYS A 216 -23.42 17.69 -4.07
C LYS A 216 -22.50 18.90 -3.92
N ASN A 217 -22.74 19.95 -4.69
CA ASN A 217 -21.88 21.15 -4.67
C ASN A 217 -21.81 21.82 -3.29
N ASP A 218 -22.94 21.87 -2.57
CA ASP A 218 -23.01 22.39 -1.21
C ASP A 218 -22.20 21.54 -0.22
N GLU A 219 -22.26 20.20 -0.36
CA GLU A 219 -21.43 19.26 0.41
C GLU A 219 -19.93 19.49 0.14
N ILE A 220 -19.54 19.66 -1.13
CA ILE A 220 -18.14 19.93 -1.53
C ILE A 220 -17.65 21.28 -0.97
N GLU A 221 -18.45 22.34 -1.10
CA GLU A 221 -18.10 23.66 -0.57
C GLU A 221 -17.93 23.61 0.95
N TYR A 222 -18.85 22.93 1.63
CA TYR A 222 -18.76 22.73 3.08
C TYR A 222 -17.48 21.98 3.49
N MET A 223 -17.14 20.89 2.80
CA MET A 223 -15.90 20.14 3.05
C MET A 223 -14.65 21.00 2.81
N LYS A 224 -14.63 21.81 1.75
CA LYS A 224 -13.53 22.73 1.47
C LYS A 224 -13.34 23.75 2.60
N HIS A 225 -14.44 24.23 3.21
CA HIS A 225 -14.37 25.10 4.38
C HIS A 225 -13.80 24.41 5.63
N SER A 226 -13.93 23.09 5.75
CA SER A 226 -13.33 22.33 6.87
C SER A 226 -11.80 22.26 6.82
N GLY A 227 -11.20 22.40 5.63
CA GLY A 227 -9.75 22.28 5.43
C GLY A 227 -9.19 20.86 5.55
N VAL A 228 -10.04 19.85 5.79
CA VAL A 228 -9.66 18.44 5.82
C VAL A 228 -9.63 17.90 4.38
N LEU A 229 -8.61 17.12 4.02
CA LEU A 229 -8.56 16.46 2.71
C LEU A 229 -9.68 15.42 2.61
N PHE A 230 -10.32 15.36 1.45
CA PHE A 230 -11.40 14.41 1.21
C PHE A 230 -11.51 14.00 -0.25
N THR A 231 -12.08 12.83 -0.48
CA THR A 231 -12.46 12.33 -1.81
C THR A 231 -13.66 11.38 -1.72
N THR A 232 -14.28 11.09 -2.86
CA THR A 232 -15.31 10.05 -2.99
C THR A 232 -14.69 8.78 -3.55
N VAL A 233 -15.19 7.64 -3.14
CA VAL A 233 -14.71 6.30 -3.56
C VAL A 233 -15.88 5.36 -3.79
N THR A 234 -15.68 4.31 -4.58
CA THR A 234 -16.69 3.28 -4.83
C THR A 234 -16.62 2.12 -3.84
N ASP A 235 -15.42 1.79 -3.36
CA ASP A 235 -15.19 0.67 -2.47
C ASP A 235 -13.94 0.87 -1.60
N ARG A 236 -13.63 -0.15 -0.79
CA ARG A 236 -12.50 -0.11 0.15
C ARG A 236 -11.16 -0.29 -0.55
N ASP A 237 -11.11 -0.97 -1.68
CA ASP A 237 -9.85 -1.28 -2.36
C ASP A 237 -9.27 -0.01 -2.98
N GLU A 238 -10.12 0.85 -3.56
CA GLU A 238 -9.74 2.19 -4.02
C GLU A 238 -9.12 3.04 -2.90
N VAL A 239 -9.71 2.99 -1.70
CA VAL A 239 -9.19 3.71 -0.52
C VAL A 239 -7.81 3.21 -0.12
N VAL A 240 -7.61 1.89 -0.12
CA VAL A 240 -6.32 1.28 0.23
C VAL A 240 -5.24 1.72 -0.75
N LEU A 241 -5.55 1.75 -2.05
CA LEU A 241 -4.61 2.17 -3.09
C LEU A 241 -4.27 3.66 -2.99
N ASP A 242 -5.25 4.55 -2.85
CA ASP A 242 -4.98 5.99 -2.66
C ASP A 242 -4.12 6.21 -1.41
N LEU A 243 -4.42 5.51 -0.30
CA LEU A 243 -3.66 5.63 0.94
C LEU A 243 -2.23 5.09 0.82
N LEU A 244 -1.98 4.07 0.00
CA LEU A 244 -0.64 3.53 -0.28
C LEU A 244 0.20 4.45 -1.17
N SER A 245 -0.45 5.26 -2.02
CA SER A 245 0.22 6.17 -2.95
C SER A 245 0.67 7.51 -2.32
N ARG A 246 0.35 7.74 -1.04
CA ARG A 246 0.56 9.01 -0.32
C ARG A 246 1.87 9.10 0.45
#